data_AF-A0A815L969-F1
#
_entry.id   AF-A0A815L969-F1
#
_cell.length_a   1.000
_cell.length_b   1.000
_cell.length_c   1.000
_cell.angle_alpha   90.00
_cell.angle_beta   90.00
_cell.angle_gamma   90.00
#
_symmetry.space_group_name_H-M   'P 1'
#
loop_
_entity.id
_entity.type
_entity.pdbx_description
1 polymer ?
#
loop_
_entity_poly.entity_id
_entity_poly.type
_entity_poly.pdbx_seq_one_letter_code
_entity_poly.pdbx_strand_id
1 'polypeptide(L)'
;MIKQESNSSEKSLVVHLIIIGFHHKKGHQIEYSYPLLNEPIDERWSNLGGLALPDGVHQRENDLIYFHLPSLNNQDDYSKTLFGIASYRQIDANTVTNKEADITRNSIQKSVCLILRRPVYGNLSEELKLLTEKYFQEKNFNDRNMFEEFVDKL
;
A
#
# COMPACT_ATOMS: atom_id res chain seq x y z
N MET A 1 -6.84 31.86 -26.71
CA MET A 1 -5.92 30.70 -26.83
C MET A 1 -5.71 30.16 -25.43
N ILE A 2 -6.57 29.25 -24.99
CA ILE A 2 -6.52 28.66 -23.66
C ILE A 2 -5.39 27.63 -23.70
N LYS A 3 -4.34 27.84 -22.90
CA LYS A 3 -3.32 26.80 -22.68
C LYS A 3 -4.03 25.63 -22.01
N GLN A 4 -4.18 24.52 -22.72
CA GLN A 4 -4.47 23.24 -22.10
C GLN A 4 -3.25 22.86 -21.27
N GLU A 5 -3.36 22.94 -19.95
CA GLU A 5 -2.46 22.24 -19.06
C GLU A 5 -2.59 20.75 -19.35
N SER A 6 -1.56 20.16 -19.95
CA SER A 6 -1.48 18.72 -20.15
C SER A 6 -1.49 18.05 -18.77
N ASN A 7 -2.62 17.43 -18.42
CA ASN A 7 -2.88 16.77 -17.14
C ASN A 7 -1.87 15.64 -16.91
N SER A 8 -0.80 15.88 -16.15
CA SER A 8 0.28 14.92 -15.91
C SER A 8 -0.19 13.67 -15.13
N SER A 9 -1.32 13.77 -14.42
CA SER A 9 -1.87 12.73 -13.54
C SER A 9 -2.44 11.51 -14.27
N GLU A 10 -2.80 11.62 -15.55
CA GLU A 10 -3.31 10.48 -16.34
C GLU A 10 -2.20 9.62 -16.95
N LYS A 11 -0.95 10.11 -16.98
CA LYS A 11 0.18 9.36 -17.58
C LYS A 11 0.88 8.43 -16.59
N SER A 12 0.85 8.72 -15.29
CA SER A 12 1.52 7.89 -14.29
C SER A 12 0.89 6.49 -14.21
N LEU A 13 1.73 5.45 -14.18
CA LEU A 13 1.29 4.07 -13.99
C LEU A 13 0.75 3.87 -12.56
N VAL A 14 1.43 4.46 -11.58
CA VAL A 14 1.10 4.37 -10.16
C VAL A 14 0.10 5.47 -9.81
N VAL A 15 -1.03 5.06 -9.24
CA VAL A 15 -2.04 5.97 -8.67
C VAL A 15 -1.69 6.28 -7.21
N HIS A 16 -1.41 5.25 -6.41
CA HIS A 16 -0.96 5.38 -5.03
C HIS A 16 -0.03 4.22 -4.65
N LEU A 17 0.97 4.50 -3.82
CA LEU A 17 1.61 3.55 -2.92
C LEU A 17 1.03 3.76 -1.53
N ILE A 18 0.65 2.68 -0.85
CA ILE A 18 -0.06 2.74 0.43
C ILE A 18 0.58 1.73 1.39
N ILE A 19 0.84 2.15 2.63
CA ILE A 19 1.29 1.27 3.71
C ILE A 19 0.11 0.99 4.61
N ILE A 20 -0.19 -0.30 4.79
CA ILE A 20 -1.31 -0.76 5.61
C ILE A 20 -0.74 -1.61 6.73
N GLY A 21 -1.02 -1.23 7.97
CA GLY A 21 -0.72 -2.01 9.16
C GLY A 21 -1.95 -2.70 9.73
N PHE A 22 -1.74 -3.61 10.68
CA PHE A 22 -2.83 -4.20 11.45
C PHE A 22 -2.67 -3.88 12.94
N HIS A 23 -3.72 -3.29 13.51
CA HIS A 23 -3.82 -3.06 14.95
C HIS A 23 -4.91 -3.95 15.55
N HIS A 24 -4.54 -4.79 16.51
CA HIS A 24 -5.43 -5.80 17.12
C HIS A 24 -6.78 -5.31 17.66
N LYS A 25 -6.93 -4.01 18.01
CA LYS A 25 -8.22 -3.39 18.38
C LYS A 25 -8.90 -2.59 17.27
N LYS A 26 -8.13 -2.04 16.32
CA LYS A 26 -8.63 -1.08 15.31
C LYS A 26 -8.80 -1.74 13.93
N GLY A 27 -8.29 -2.97 13.76
CA GLY A 27 -8.23 -3.64 12.47
C GLY A 27 -7.13 -3.07 11.59
N HIS A 28 -7.34 -3.11 10.28
CA HIS A 28 -6.45 -2.53 9.28
C HIS A 28 -6.38 -1.02 9.40
N GLN A 29 -5.19 -0.45 9.29
CA GLN A 29 -4.95 0.99 9.36
C GLN A 29 -4.08 1.41 8.19
N ILE A 30 -4.48 2.46 7.47
CA ILE A 30 -3.59 3.13 6.52
C ILE A 30 -2.59 3.95 7.34
N GLU A 31 -1.31 3.62 7.25
CA GLU A 31 -0.23 4.28 7.99
C GLU A 31 0.49 5.34 7.17
N TYR A 32 0.46 5.20 5.84
CA TYR A 32 1.11 6.11 4.91
C TYR A 32 0.52 5.94 3.50
N SER A 33 0.52 7.01 2.71
CA SER A 33 0.19 6.95 1.29
C SER A 33 0.97 7.99 0.48
N TYR A 34 1.34 7.64 -0.75
CA TYR A 34 2.03 8.50 -1.69
C TYR A 34 1.55 8.28 -3.14
N PRO A 35 1.05 9.32 -3.84
CA PRO A 35 0.58 10.59 -3.28
C PRO A 35 -0.45 10.36 -2.15
N LEU A 36 -0.65 11.37 -1.29
CA LEU A 36 -1.58 11.28 -0.17
C LEU A 36 -2.99 10.91 -0.64
N LEU A 37 -3.60 9.95 0.04
CA LEU A 37 -5.03 9.67 -0.08
C LEU A 37 -5.85 10.81 0.52
N ASN A 38 -7.03 11.03 -0.05
CA ASN A 38 -8.00 11.95 0.52
C ASN A 38 -8.56 11.36 1.83
N GLU A 39 -8.75 12.24 2.82
CA GLU A 39 -9.38 11.91 4.09
C GLU A 39 -10.71 12.66 4.23
N PRO A 40 -11.84 11.99 4.55
CA PRO A 40 -11.96 10.54 4.76
C PRO A 40 -11.80 9.76 3.44
N ILE A 41 -11.30 8.52 3.54
CA ILE A 41 -11.22 7.63 2.38
C ILE A 41 -12.61 7.38 1.79
N ASP A 42 -12.67 7.32 0.47
CA ASP A 42 -13.90 7.00 -0.26
C ASP A 42 -14.45 5.62 0.16
N GLU A 43 -15.76 5.54 0.37
CA GLU A 43 -16.43 4.31 0.83
C GLU A 43 -16.18 3.11 -0.08
N ARG A 44 -15.96 3.37 -1.38
CA ARG A 44 -15.65 2.34 -2.38
C ARG A 44 -14.33 1.62 -2.09
N TRP A 45 -13.45 2.24 -1.30
CA TRP A 45 -12.17 1.69 -0.87
C TRP A 45 -12.16 1.32 0.62
N SER A 46 -13.32 1.28 1.29
CA SER A 46 -13.45 0.99 2.72
C SER A 46 -12.81 -0.35 3.15
N ASN A 47 -12.79 -1.36 2.28
CA ASN A 47 -12.17 -2.66 2.54
C ASN A 47 -10.73 -2.79 1.99
N LEU A 48 -10.08 -1.69 1.61
CA LEU A 48 -8.71 -1.72 1.09
C LEU A 48 -7.75 -2.47 2.04
N GLY A 49 -7.90 -2.24 3.34
CA GLY A 49 -7.10 -2.91 4.37
C GLY A 49 -7.18 -4.43 4.30
N GLY A 50 -8.40 -4.98 4.24
CA GLY A 50 -8.63 -6.42 4.17
C GLY A 50 -8.17 -7.04 2.85
N LEU A 51 -8.22 -6.29 1.75
CA LEU A 51 -7.69 -6.73 0.45
C LEU A 51 -6.16 -6.83 0.44
N ALA A 52 -5.48 -5.87 1.08
CA ALA A 52 -4.02 -5.80 1.06
C ALA A 52 -3.35 -6.61 2.20
N LEU A 53 -4.08 -6.96 3.25
CA LEU A 53 -3.58 -7.70 4.41
C LEU A 53 -4.66 -8.62 5.02
N PRO A 54 -5.01 -9.74 4.37
CA PRO A 54 -6.10 -10.64 4.76
C PRO A 54 -5.79 -11.43 6.04
N ASP A 55 -6.79 -11.76 6.87
CA ASP A 55 -6.57 -12.38 8.20
C ASP A 55 -5.81 -13.74 8.18
N GLY A 56 -5.81 -14.45 7.06
CA GLY A 56 -5.07 -15.71 6.88
C GLY A 56 -3.54 -15.56 6.84
N VAL A 57 -3.02 -14.33 6.80
CA VAL A 57 -1.57 -14.05 6.70
C VAL A 57 -0.76 -14.50 7.92
N HIS A 58 -1.38 -14.77 9.07
CA HIS A 58 -0.67 -15.21 10.29
C HIS A 58 0.14 -16.50 10.11
N GLN A 59 -0.18 -17.33 9.11
CA GLN A 59 0.50 -18.59 8.82
C GLN A 59 1.70 -18.44 7.85
N ARG A 60 1.95 -17.24 7.30
CA ARG A 60 3.03 -16.99 6.34
C ARG A 60 3.84 -15.76 6.76
N GLU A 61 5.14 -15.82 6.60
CA GLU A 61 6.01 -14.68 6.90
C GLU A 61 5.83 -13.53 5.91
N ASN A 62 5.57 -13.83 4.65
CA ASN A 62 5.33 -12.88 3.57
C ASN A 62 4.58 -13.53 2.40
N ASP A 63 3.88 -12.73 1.60
CA ASP A 63 3.32 -13.14 0.31
C ASP A 63 2.95 -11.91 -0.55
N LEU A 64 2.57 -12.18 -1.81
CA LEU A 64 2.02 -11.20 -2.74
C LEU A 64 0.52 -11.44 -2.94
N ILE A 65 -0.23 -10.35 -3.03
CA ILE A 65 -1.68 -10.35 -3.25
C ILE A 65 -1.99 -9.42 -4.42
N TYR A 66 -2.90 -9.85 -5.27
CA TYR A 66 -3.41 -9.06 -6.39
C TYR A 66 -4.90 -8.84 -6.20
N PHE A 67 -5.36 -7.60 -6.37
CA PHE A 67 -6.76 -7.25 -6.20
C PHE A 67 -7.16 -6.11 -7.14
N HIS A 68 -8.44 -5.74 -7.11
CA HIS A 68 -8.99 -4.69 -7.95
C HIS A 68 -9.75 -3.67 -7.09
N LEU A 69 -9.75 -2.41 -7.53
CA LEU A 69 -10.53 -1.33 -6.94
C LEU A 69 -11.25 -0.54 -8.04
N PRO A 70 -12.41 0.05 -7.75
CA PRO A 70 -12.99 1.05 -8.63
C PRO A 70 -12.12 2.33 -8.65
N SER A 71 -12.06 3.00 -9.78
CA SER A 71 -11.43 4.32 -9.89
C SER A 71 -12.17 5.39 -9.08
N LEU A 72 -11.43 6.32 -8.49
CA LEU A 72 -11.99 7.44 -7.73
C LEU A 72 -12.26 8.70 -8.57
N ASN A 73 -11.84 8.72 -9.84
CA ASN A 73 -11.81 9.94 -10.66
C ASN A 73 -13.19 10.48 -11.06
N ASN A 74 -14.28 9.73 -10.84
CA ASN A 74 -15.67 10.18 -10.98
C ASN A 74 -16.55 9.39 -10.00
N GLN A 75 -17.53 10.05 -9.38
CA GLN A 75 -18.44 9.42 -8.40
C GLN A 75 -19.33 8.34 -9.02
N ASP A 76 -19.65 8.44 -10.31
CA ASP A 76 -20.61 7.54 -10.98
C ASP A 76 -19.97 6.57 -12.00
N ASP A 77 -18.64 6.61 -12.20
CA ASP A 77 -17.96 5.78 -13.19
C ASP A 77 -17.28 4.56 -12.54
N TYR A 78 -18.07 3.50 -12.32
CA TYR A 78 -17.58 2.19 -11.89
C TYR A 78 -16.93 1.37 -13.02
N SER A 79 -16.91 1.90 -14.26
CA SER A 79 -16.39 1.14 -15.41
C SER A 79 -14.86 1.05 -15.43
N LYS A 80 -14.18 1.95 -14.71
CA LYS A 80 -12.72 1.98 -14.63
C LYS A 80 -12.21 1.18 -13.43
N THR A 81 -11.50 0.11 -13.74
CA THR A 81 -10.83 -0.74 -12.76
C THR A 81 -9.39 -0.28 -12.54
N LEU A 82 -8.98 -0.20 -11.29
CA LEU A 82 -7.60 -0.08 -10.85
C LEU A 82 -7.09 -1.43 -10.34
N PHE A 83 -5.78 -1.61 -10.41
CA PHE A 83 -5.11 -2.88 -10.18
C PHE A 83 -4.20 -2.77 -8.95
N GLY A 84 -4.47 -3.55 -7.92
CA GLY A 84 -3.70 -3.60 -6.69
C GLY A 84 -2.63 -4.69 -6.73
N ILE A 85 -1.42 -4.37 -6.27
CA ILE A 85 -0.40 -5.34 -5.86
C ILE A 85 -0.05 -5.03 -4.40
N ALA A 86 -0.23 -5.99 -3.51
CA ALA A 86 0.14 -5.86 -2.10
C ALA A 86 1.19 -6.91 -1.74
N SER A 87 2.30 -6.46 -1.16
CA SER A 87 3.34 -7.31 -0.60
C SER A 87 3.31 -7.13 0.91
N TYR A 88 2.91 -8.18 1.62
CA TYR A 88 2.89 -8.14 3.08
C TYR A 88 4.06 -8.90 3.67
N ARG A 89 4.45 -8.49 4.88
CA ARG A 89 5.39 -9.23 5.70
C ARG A 89 5.01 -9.10 7.18
N GLN A 90 5.42 -10.08 7.97
CA GLN A 90 5.34 -10.03 9.42
C GLN A 90 6.72 -10.22 10.06
N ILE A 91 6.92 -9.58 11.20
CA ILE A 91 8.15 -9.67 11.99
C ILE A 91 7.82 -9.74 13.48
N ASP A 92 8.66 -10.42 14.26
CA ASP A 92 8.57 -10.37 15.72
C ASP A 92 8.78 -8.92 16.18
N ALA A 93 7.80 -8.41 16.91
CA ALA A 93 7.80 -7.05 17.43
C ALA A 93 9.09 -6.77 18.23
N ASN A 94 9.63 -7.75 18.96
CA ASN A 94 10.84 -7.63 19.79
C ASN A 94 12.11 -7.30 19.00
N THR A 95 12.09 -7.47 17.68
CA THR A 95 13.26 -7.22 16.82
C THR A 95 13.32 -5.79 16.27
N VAL A 96 12.32 -4.96 16.57
CA VAL A 96 12.10 -3.62 16.01
C VAL A 96 12.66 -2.54 16.93
N THR A 97 13.34 -1.55 16.35
CA THR A 97 14.14 -0.56 17.08
C THR A 97 13.29 0.47 17.83
N ASN A 98 12.13 0.84 17.27
CA ASN A 98 11.24 1.87 17.81
C ASN A 98 9.84 1.28 18.05
N LYS A 99 9.69 0.40 19.06
CA LYS A 99 8.37 -0.11 19.44
C LYS A 99 7.50 1.03 19.95
N GLU A 100 6.36 1.24 19.30
CA GLU A 100 5.29 2.04 19.87
C GLU A 100 4.68 1.33 21.09
N ALA A 101 4.29 2.09 22.12
CA ALA A 101 3.82 1.57 23.40
C ALA A 101 2.55 0.71 23.29
N ASP A 102 1.76 0.89 22.23
CA ASP A 102 0.47 0.21 22.00
C ASP A 102 0.60 -1.15 21.28
N ILE A 103 1.82 -1.60 20.99
CA ILE A 103 2.05 -2.92 20.36
C ILE A 103 1.92 -4.01 21.43
N THR A 104 0.70 -4.55 21.59
CA THR A 104 0.40 -5.61 22.57
C THR A 104 0.62 -7.04 22.03
N ARG A 105 0.78 -7.20 20.71
CA ARG A 105 1.09 -8.50 20.06
C ARG A 105 2.58 -8.69 19.88
N ASN A 106 3.02 -9.95 19.87
CA ASN A 106 4.41 -10.32 19.58
C ASN A 106 4.79 -10.17 18.10
N SER A 107 3.85 -9.80 17.22
CA SER A 107 4.10 -9.67 15.77
C SER A 107 3.60 -8.32 15.25
N ILE A 108 4.42 -7.68 14.41
CA ILE A 108 4.02 -6.54 13.58
C ILE A 108 3.76 -7.05 12.17
N GLN A 109 2.61 -6.65 11.60
CA GLN A 109 2.18 -7.01 10.25
C GLN A 109 1.93 -5.73 9.46
N LYS A 110 2.57 -5.62 8.31
CA LYS A 110 2.40 -4.49 7.39
C LYS A 110 2.39 -4.98 5.94
N SER A 111 1.69 -4.25 5.10
CA SER A 111 1.58 -4.45 3.66
C SER A 111 1.99 -3.18 2.93
N VAL A 112 2.88 -3.31 1.95
CA VAL A 112 3.19 -2.26 0.98
C VAL A 112 2.35 -2.54 -0.26
N CYS A 113 1.48 -1.60 -0.61
CA CYS A 113 0.48 -1.77 -1.64
C CYS A 113 0.66 -0.73 -2.75
N LEU A 114 0.70 -1.17 -4.01
CA LEU A 114 0.60 -0.31 -5.18
C LEU A 114 -0.81 -0.39 -5.76
N ILE A 115 -1.39 0.77 -6.08
CA ILE A 115 -2.59 0.90 -6.88
C ILE A 115 -2.19 1.43 -8.25
N LEU A 116 -2.52 0.68 -9.30
CA LEU A 116 -2.04 0.90 -10.66
C LEU A 116 -3.21 1.16 -11.62
N ARG A 117 -2.93 1.91 -12.69
CA ARG A 117 -3.88 2.12 -13.79
C ARG A 117 -3.96 0.94 -14.77
N ARG A 118 -2.94 0.07 -14.78
CA ARG A 118 -2.78 -1.06 -15.72
C ARG A 118 -2.26 -2.29 -14.98
N PRO A 119 -2.61 -3.53 -15.40
CA PRO A 119 -2.21 -4.77 -14.72
C PRO A 119 -0.77 -5.18 -15.05
N VAL A 120 0.20 -4.36 -14.67
CA VAL A 120 1.64 -4.60 -14.95
C VAL A 120 2.26 -5.40 -13.81
N TYR A 121 1.89 -6.69 -13.70
CA TYR A 121 2.24 -7.53 -12.54
C TYR A 121 3.58 -8.28 -12.63
N GLY A 122 4.32 -8.17 -13.73
CA GLY A 122 5.56 -8.93 -13.93
C GLY A 122 6.68 -8.51 -12.96
N ASN A 123 7.72 -7.88 -13.47
CA ASN A 123 8.87 -7.46 -12.65
C ASN A 123 8.47 -6.53 -11.49
N LEU A 124 7.38 -5.77 -11.64
CA LEU A 124 6.91 -4.84 -10.61
C LEU A 124 6.55 -5.53 -9.29
N SER A 125 6.02 -6.75 -9.32
CA SER A 125 5.66 -7.48 -8.10
C SER A 125 6.89 -7.94 -7.34
N GLU A 126 7.95 -8.35 -8.05
CA GLU A 126 9.25 -8.69 -7.45
C GLU A 126 9.94 -7.44 -6.89
N GLU A 127 9.90 -6.32 -7.62
CA GLU A 127 10.42 -5.04 -7.13
C GLU A 127 9.70 -4.58 -5.85
N LEU A 128 8.37 -4.72 -5.79
CA LEU A 128 7.58 -4.40 -4.61
C LEU A 128 7.90 -5.33 -3.43
N LYS A 129 8.15 -6.62 -3.70
CA LYS A 129 8.57 -7.58 -2.69
C LYS A 129 9.93 -7.22 -2.10
N LEU A 130 10.91 -6.86 -2.94
CA LEU A 130 12.23 -6.39 -2.51
C LEU A 130 12.14 -5.09 -1.71
N LEU A 131 11.29 -4.15 -2.13
CA LEU A 131 11.02 -2.91 -1.42
C LEU A 131 10.45 -3.19 -0.02
N THR A 132 9.46 -4.09 0.08
CA THR A 132 8.85 -4.51 1.34
C THR A 132 9.88 -5.20 2.24
N GLU A 133 10.73 -6.05 1.67
CA GLU A 133 11.79 -6.70 2.41
C GLU A 133 12.77 -5.69 3.01
N LYS A 134 13.24 -4.74 2.20
CA LYS A 134 14.13 -3.66 2.66
C LYS A 134 13.48 -2.84 3.77
N TYR A 135 12.19 -2.48 3.62
CA TYR A 135 11.43 -1.76 4.63
C TYR A 135 11.40 -2.48 5.99
N PHE A 136 11.28 -3.81 5.99
CA PHE A 136 11.35 -4.61 7.23
C PHE A 136 12.76 -4.80 7.77
N GLN A 137 13.79 -4.83 6.91
CA GLN A 137 15.19 -4.94 7.31
C GLN A 137 15.69 -3.69 8.03
N GLU A 138 15.21 -2.51 7.64
CA GLU A 138 15.56 -1.23 8.29
C GLU A 138 15.06 -1.15 9.74
N LYS A 139 14.03 -1.94 10.10
CA LYS A 139 13.44 -2.00 11.46
C LYS A 139 13.00 -0.64 12.03
N ASN A 140 12.94 0.37 11.18
CA ASN A 140 12.47 1.71 11.48
C ASN A 140 11.30 2.04 10.54
N PHE A 141 10.09 1.74 11.00
CA PHE A 141 8.90 1.89 10.17
C PHE A 141 8.47 3.34 9.92
N ASN A 142 9.17 4.33 10.49
CA ASN A 142 8.93 5.75 10.30
C ASN A 142 9.67 6.34 9.09
N ASP A 143 10.69 5.66 8.55
CA ASP A 143 11.34 6.11 7.31
C ASP A 143 10.45 5.75 6.11
N ARG A 144 10.06 6.78 5.35
CA ARG A 144 9.14 6.66 4.20
C ARG A 144 9.78 7.10 2.88
N ASN A 145 11.00 7.64 2.91
CA ASN A 145 11.63 8.25 1.73
C ASN A 145 11.80 7.24 0.58
N MET A 146 12.11 5.99 0.94
CA MET A 146 12.28 4.90 -0.03
C MET A 146 11.05 4.63 -0.89
N PHE A 147 9.85 4.98 -0.42
CA PHE A 147 8.59 4.73 -1.14
C PHE A 147 8.35 5.78 -2.22
N GLU A 148 8.67 7.04 -1.95
CA GLU A 148 8.56 8.13 -2.92
C GLU A 148 9.57 7.92 -4.05
N GLU A 149 10.84 7.63 -3.70
CA GLU A 149 11.89 7.30 -4.67
C GLU A 149 11.52 6.09 -5.55
N PHE A 150 10.86 5.10 -4.95
CA PHE A 150 10.39 3.92 -5.68
C PHE A 150 9.29 4.28 -6.67
N VAL A 151 8.32 5.11 -6.27
CA VAL A 151 7.21 5.55 -7.15
C VAL A 151 7.73 6.45 -8.27
N ASP A 152 8.64 7.38 -7.98
CA ASP A 152 9.21 8.30 -8.98
C ASP A 152 10.02 7.59 -10.07
N LYS A 153 10.52 6.38 -9.80
CA LYS A 153 11.22 5.53 -10.77
C LYS A 153 10.27 4.86 -11.79
N LEU A 154 8.98 4.72 -11.47
CA LEU A 154 7.99 3.91 -12.22
C LEU A 154 7.17 4.72 -13.23
#